data_AF-A0A5A8F4B5-F1
#
_entry.id   AF-A0A5A8F4B5-F1
#
_cell.length_a   1.000
_cell.length_b   1.000
_cell.length_c   1.000
_cell.angle_alpha   90.00
_cell.angle_beta   90.00
_cell.angle_gamma   90.00
#
_symmetry.space_group_name_H-M   'P 1'
#
loop_
_entity.id
_entity.type
_entity.pdbx_description
1 polymer ?
#
loop_
_entity_poly.entity_id
_entity_poly.type
_entity_poly.pdbx_seq_one_letter_code
_entity_poly.pdbx_strand_id
1 'polypeptide(L)'
;MKRPTIDSLVSRLYILKFVQSSPATVLALVERLREHGIEKNIRSLRPILRSLLIARAITAELVEGNGRVYSITDSGREELDAYLSHLDVLQNEIGGDR
;
A
#
# COMPACT_ATOMS: atom_id res chain seq x y z
N MET A 1 19.16 -7.45 -4.96
CA MET A 1 17.77 -6.97 -4.78
C MET A 1 17.67 -5.59 -5.43
N LYS A 2 16.70 -5.37 -6.33
CA LYS A 2 16.51 -4.07 -7.00
C LYS A 2 16.08 -3.05 -5.93
N ARG A 3 16.75 -1.91 -5.82
CA ARG A 3 16.37 -0.87 -4.84
C ARG A 3 14.91 -0.47 -5.10
N PRO A 4 14.06 -0.37 -4.05
CA PRO A 4 12.71 0.12 -4.23
C PRO A 4 12.77 1.52 -4.83
N THR A 5 12.00 1.76 -5.89
CA THR A 5 11.81 3.09 -6.46
C THR A 5 10.84 3.87 -5.57
N ILE A 6 10.89 5.20 -5.61
CA ILE A 6 9.90 6.07 -4.93
C ILE A 6 8.48 5.65 -5.31
N ASP A 7 8.24 5.41 -6.59
CA ASP A 7 6.99 4.89 -7.13
C ASP A 7 6.52 3.57 -6.46
N SER A 8 7.44 2.61 -6.22
CA SER A 8 7.11 1.37 -5.51
C SER A 8 6.78 1.58 -4.03
N LEU A 9 7.42 2.58 -3.40
CA LEU A 9 7.24 2.92 -2.00
C LEU A 9 5.91 3.67 -1.79
N VAL A 10 5.60 4.64 -2.66
CA VAL A 10 4.31 5.32 -2.71
C VAL A 10 3.19 4.31 -2.96
N SER A 11 3.34 3.42 -3.95
CA SER A 11 2.35 2.36 -4.21
C SER A 11 2.13 1.46 -2.99
N ARG A 12 3.21 1.07 -2.29
CA ARG A 12 3.14 0.26 -1.06
C ARG A 12 2.35 0.98 0.04
N LEU A 13 2.64 2.25 0.28
CA LEU A 13 1.97 3.08 1.28
C LEU A 13 0.47 3.21 0.99
N TYR A 14 0.10 3.50 -0.25
CA TYR A 14 -1.30 3.57 -0.65
C TYR A 14 -2.03 2.25 -0.51
N ILE A 15 -1.42 1.12 -0.88
CA ILE A 15 -2.03 -0.21 -0.69
C ILE A 15 -2.32 -0.44 0.80
N LEU A 16 -1.33 -0.21 1.68
CA LEU A 16 -1.51 -0.33 3.13
C LEU A 16 -2.65 0.57 3.61
N LYS A 17 -2.70 1.82 3.16
CA LYS A 17 -3.77 2.74 3.52
C LYS A 17 -5.14 2.26 3.06
N PHE A 18 -5.25 1.72 1.85
CA PHE A 18 -6.52 1.22 1.32
C PHE A 18 -7.01 -0.02 2.06
N VAL A 19 -6.13 -0.99 2.34
CA VAL A 19 -6.49 -2.21 3.06
C VAL A 19 -6.68 -1.98 4.56
N GLN A 20 -6.14 -0.88 5.11
CA GLN A 20 -6.45 -0.40 6.46
C GLN A 20 -7.91 0.01 6.58
N SER A 21 -8.44 0.76 5.61
CA SER A 21 -9.83 1.22 5.60
C SER A 21 -10.82 0.10 5.35
N SER A 22 -10.51 -0.81 4.41
CA SER A 22 -11.39 -1.92 4.04
C SER A 22 -10.60 -3.01 3.31
N PRO A 23 -10.84 -4.31 3.58
CA PRO A 23 -10.28 -5.39 2.77
C PRO A 23 -10.56 -5.19 1.27
N ALA A 24 -9.57 -5.47 0.41
CA ALA A 24 -9.67 -5.14 -1.01
C ALA A 24 -9.09 -6.23 -1.92
N THR A 25 -9.69 -6.42 -3.09
CA THR A 25 -9.14 -7.29 -4.14
C THR A 25 -8.02 -6.57 -4.90
N VAL A 26 -7.21 -7.33 -5.64
CA VAL A 26 -6.16 -6.74 -6.51
C VAL A 26 -6.75 -5.76 -7.55
N LEU A 27 -7.99 -6.00 -8.01
CA LEU A 27 -8.67 -5.14 -8.97
C LEU A 27 -9.06 -3.80 -8.33
N ALA A 28 -9.71 -3.86 -7.15
CA ALA A 28 -10.07 -2.65 -6.40
C ALA A 28 -8.84 -1.81 -6.02
N LEU A 29 -7.72 -2.45 -5.68
CA LEU A 29 -6.47 -1.73 -5.40
C LEU A 29 -5.92 -1.02 -6.65
N VAL A 30 -5.99 -1.63 -7.82
CA VAL A 30 -5.57 -1.00 -9.08
C VAL A 30 -6.45 0.22 -9.40
N GLU A 31 -7.77 0.09 -9.23
CA GLU A 31 -8.72 1.17 -9.47
C GLU A 31 -8.49 2.34 -8.51
N ARG A 32 -8.39 2.08 -7.20
CA ARG A 32 -8.09 3.12 -6.20
C ARG A 32 -6.74 3.78 -6.43
N LEU A 33 -5.69 3.03 -6.78
CA LEU A 33 -4.39 3.64 -7.12
C LEU A 33 -4.52 4.60 -8.30
N ARG A 34 -5.31 4.24 -9.33
CA ARG A 34 -5.57 5.11 -10.48
C ARG A 34 -6.31 6.39 -10.08
N GLU A 35 -7.28 6.32 -9.18
CA GLU A 35 -8.01 7.49 -8.65
C GLU A 35 -7.06 8.51 -7.98
N HIS A 36 -5.94 8.03 -7.43
CA HIS A 36 -4.89 8.85 -6.83
C HIS A 36 -3.74 9.20 -7.80
N GLY A 37 -3.92 8.99 -9.10
CA GLY A 37 -2.92 9.33 -10.13
C GLY A 37 -1.75 8.33 -10.22
N ILE A 38 -1.85 7.16 -9.58
CA ILE A 38 -0.81 6.13 -9.61
C ILE A 38 -1.20 5.07 -10.65
N GLU A 39 -0.59 5.17 -11.83
CA GLU A 39 -0.86 4.24 -12.93
C GLU A 39 -0.18 2.88 -12.68
N LYS A 40 -0.93 1.95 -12.08
CA LYS A 40 -0.55 0.54 -11.95
C LYS A 40 -1.48 -0.37 -12.72
N ASN A 41 -0.93 -1.51 -13.14
CA ASN A 41 -1.70 -2.65 -13.62
C ASN A 41 -1.46 -3.86 -12.70
N ILE A 42 -2.32 -4.88 -12.84
CA ILE A 42 -2.26 -6.10 -12.03
C ILE A 42 -0.86 -6.75 -12.06
N ARG A 43 -0.20 -6.79 -13.21
CA ARG A 43 1.14 -7.41 -13.35
C ARG A 43 2.19 -6.65 -12.54
N SER A 44 2.13 -5.31 -12.54
CA SER A 44 3.03 -4.45 -11.76
C SER A 44 2.72 -4.43 -10.26
N LEU A 45 1.47 -4.69 -9.87
CA LEU A 45 1.03 -4.68 -8.47
C LEU A 45 1.38 -5.99 -7.74
N ARG A 46 1.37 -7.12 -8.45
CA ARG A 46 1.66 -8.45 -7.89
C ARG A 46 3.00 -8.52 -7.13
N PRO A 47 4.13 -8.00 -7.63
CA PRO A 47 5.39 -7.98 -6.88
C PRO A 47 5.31 -7.19 -5.57
N ILE A 48 4.57 -6.08 -5.55
CA ILE A 48 4.40 -5.22 -4.37
C ILE A 48 3.57 -5.98 -3.32
N LEU A 49 2.44 -6.56 -3.73
CA LEU A 49 1.61 -7.40 -2.86
C LEU A 49 2.38 -8.62 -2.33
N ARG A 50 3.20 -9.26 -3.17
CA ARG A 50 4.06 -10.36 -2.75
C ARG A 50 5.07 -9.91 -1.69
N SER A 51 5.68 -8.73 -1.86
CA SER A 51 6.60 -8.16 -0.88
C SER A 51 5.90 -7.85 0.44
N LEU A 52 4.69 -7.29 0.41
CA LEU A 52 3.87 -7.02 1.60
C LEU A 52 3.48 -8.32 2.33
N LEU A 53 3.11 -9.37 1.59
CA LEU A 53 2.81 -10.69 2.16
C LEU A 53 4.04 -11.32 2.83
N ILE A 54 5.22 -11.24 2.19
CA ILE A 54 6.48 -11.75 2.77
C ILE A 54 6.83 -11.00 4.05
N ALA A 55 6.62 -9.68 4.06
CA ALA A 55 6.82 -8.84 5.24
C ALA A 55 5.74 -9.03 6.32
N ARG A 56 4.69 -9.83 6.05
CA ARG A 56 3.51 -10.01 6.92
C ARG A 56 2.77 -8.72 7.25
N ALA A 57 2.92 -7.69 6.42
CA ALA A 57 2.19 -6.42 6.56
C ALA A 57 0.73 -6.55 6.10
N ILE A 58 0.44 -7.53 5.24
CA ILE A 58 -0.92 -7.87 4.81
C ILE A 58 -1.12 -9.39 4.85
N THR A 59 -2.37 -9.81 4.93
CA THR A 59 -2.83 -11.18 4.68
C THR A 59 -3.58 -11.26 3.36
N ALA A 60 -3.76 -12.47 2.84
CA ALA A 60 -4.60 -12.72 1.68
C ALA A 60 -5.50 -13.92 1.94
N GLU A 61 -6.80 -13.73 1.73
CA GLU A 61 -7.82 -14.76 1.89
C GLU A 61 -8.49 -15.00 0.54
N LEU A 62 -8.76 -16.26 0.21
CA LEU A 62 -9.50 -16.62 -1.00
C LEU A 62 -10.99 -16.55 -0.68
N VAL A 63 -11.69 -15.61 -1.31
CA VAL A 63 -13.13 -15.43 -1.18
C VAL A 63 -13.79 -15.96 -2.45
N GLU A 64 -14.78 -16.84 -2.26
CA GLU A 64 -15.56 -17.42 -3.36
C GLU A 64 -16.18 -16.30 -4.21
N GLY A 65 -16.03 -16.40 -5.54
CA GLY A 65 -16.52 -15.39 -6.49
C GLY A 65 -15.70 -14.10 -6.62
N ASN A 66 -14.88 -13.73 -5.63
CA ASN A 66 -14.12 -12.46 -5.62
C ASN A 66 -12.60 -12.64 -5.75
N GLY A 67 -12.10 -13.88 -5.62
CA GLY A 67 -10.67 -14.18 -5.69
C GLY A 67 -9.94 -13.79 -4.40
N ARG A 68 -8.69 -13.35 -4.52
CA ARG A 68 -7.87 -12.99 -3.34
C ARG A 68 -8.22 -11.60 -2.84
N VAL A 69 -8.67 -11.54 -1.59
CA VAL A 69 -8.91 -10.32 -0.83
C VAL A 69 -7.75 -10.10 0.14
N TYR A 70 -7.23 -8.88 0.16
CA TYR A 70 -6.10 -8.49 0.99
C TYR A 70 -6.58 -7.64 2.17
N SER A 71 -6.07 -7.95 3.35
CA SER A 71 -6.36 -7.25 4.60
C SER A 71 -5.06 -6.85 5.28
N ILE A 72 -5.06 -5.71 5.98
CA ILE A 72 -3.87 -5.28 6.74
C ILE A 72 -3.72 -6.11 8.03
N THR A 73 -2.49 -6.37 8.44
CA THR A 73 -2.17 -6.95 9.76
C THR A 73 -1.83 -5.85 10.76
N ASP A 74 -1.67 -6.19 12.04
CA ASP A 74 -1.21 -5.24 13.05
C ASP A 74 0.20 -4.71 12.74
N SER A 75 1.12 -5.58 12.33
CA SER A 75 2.46 -5.17 11.87
C SER A 75 2.39 -4.26 10.63
N GLY A 76 1.43 -4.47 9.73
CA GLY A 76 1.20 -3.57 8.61
C GLY A 76 0.65 -2.21 9.01
N ARG A 77 -0.17 -2.14 10.06
CA ARG A 77 -0.65 -0.87 10.63
C ARG A 77 0.51 -0.10 11.26
N GLU A 78 1.35 -0.77 12.05
CA GLU A 78 2.55 -0.15 12.64
C GLU A 78 3.50 0.38 11.56
N GLU A 79 3.73 -0.38 10.49
CA GLU A 79 4.55 0.04 9.35
C GLU A 79 3.94 1.28 8.66
N LEU A 80 2.62 1.28 8.44
CA LEU A 80 1.92 2.41 7.85
C LEU A 80 2.01 3.67 8.73
N ASP A 81 1.79 3.54 10.03
CA ASP A 81 1.83 4.65 10.98
C ASP A 81 3.23 5.27 11.05
N ALA A 82 4.29 4.44 11.03
CA ALA A 82 5.67 4.91 10.95
C ALA A 82 5.94 5.71 9.68
N TYR A 83 5.47 5.23 8.52
CA TYR A 83 5.62 5.99 7.27
C TYR A 83 4.84 7.30 7.27
N LEU A 84 3.60 7.30 7.78
CA LEU A 84 2.79 8.51 7.88
C LEU A 84 3.44 9.54 8.83
N SER A 85 4.03 9.10 9.95
CA SER A 85 4.78 9.98 10.84
C SER A 85 5.98 10.63 10.14
N HIS A 86 6.72 9.89 9.32
CA HIS A 86 7.81 10.47 8.54
C HIS A 86 7.31 11.47 7.48
N LEU A 87 6.17 11.19 6.84
CA LEU A 87 5.57 12.13 5.88
C LEU A 87 5.09 13.42 6.57
N ASP A 88 4.54 13.32 7.78
CA ASP A 88 4.11 14.47 8.57
C ASP A 88 5.29 15.38 8.94
N VAL A 89 6.42 14.80 9.37
CA VAL A 89 7.66 15.55 9.62
C VAL A 89 8.10 16.31 8.37
N LEU A 90 8.15 15.65 7.21
CA LEU A 90 8.54 16.27 5.95
C LEU A 90 7.56 17.37 5.52
N GLN A 91 6.26 17.16 5.73
CA GLN A 91 5.24 18.16 5.42
C GLN A 91 5.38 19.40 6.33
N ASN A 92 5.68 19.19 7.60
CA ASN A 92 5.91 20.27 8.56
C ASN A 92 7.19 21.07 8.24
N GLU A 93 8.24 20.43 7.75
CA GLU A 93 9.45 21.13 7.27
C GLU A 93 9.15 22.01 6.05
N ILE A 94 8.32 21.54 5.11
CA ILE A 94 7.91 22.33 3.94
C ILE A 94 6.99 23.50 4.36
N GLY A 95 6.15 23.29 5.37
CA GLY A 95 5.22 24.29 5.90
C GLY A 95 5.84 25.30 6.87
N GLY A 96 7.00 24.96 7.47
CA GLY A 96 7.68 25.75 8.50
C GLY A 96 8.54 26.91 7.99
N ASP A 97 8.60 27.12 6.67
CA ASP A 97 9.34 28.19 6.01
C ASP A 97 8.41 29.30 5.45
N ARG A 98 7.25 29.51 6.10
CA ARG A 98 6.30 30.60 5.81
C ARG A 98 5.97 31.43 7.04
#